data_AF-C7N9I7-F1
#
_entry.id   AF-C7N9I7-F1
#
_cell.length_a   1.000
_cell.length_b   1.000
_cell.length_c   1.000
_cell.angle_alpha   90.00
_cell.angle_beta   90.00
_cell.angle_gamma   90.00
#
_symmetry.space_group_name_H-M   'P 1'
#
loop_
_entity.id
_entity.type
_entity.pdbx_description
1 polymer ?
#
loop_
_entity_poly.entity_id
_entity_poly.type
_entity_poly.pdbx_seq_one_letter_code
_entity_poly.pdbx_strand_id
1 'polypeptide(L)'
;MSSLQTANNMVQEGLNQITANNPAEAITLLTKAKNIYQGLGDSNNVNNVNKFISQAQEFIKFESKKDAELKQKETEMRELEARNAEELKQQKIKEQQAIAAKEAEIAARQREIEQEKQRRKKIAQSIENATNLEMQADQMFTLKRYTESIAKYNESKKIFEELKSASDFDDQTNKIEYLGQKVTRAEGYLYEEQGDDEYKKKNWQESQKKYQLALDNMKLTNESNEIQKRVEKKLKKATSKAGKKWWQFWK
;
A
#
# COMPACT_ATOMS: atom_id res chain seq x y z
N MET A 1 37.84 83.27 -51.91
CA MET A 1 38.38 81.94 -52.26
C MET A 1 38.66 81.05 -51.04
N SER A 2 39.25 81.56 -49.94
CA SER A 2 39.56 80.76 -48.73
C SER A 2 38.37 79.97 -48.14
N SER A 3 37.22 80.61 -47.93
CA SER A 3 36.06 79.98 -47.27
C SER A 3 35.45 78.80 -48.02
N LEU A 4 35.46 78.81 -49.36
CA LEU A 4 34.92 77.72 -50.18
C LEU A 4 35.78 76.45 -50.07
N GLN A 5 37.12 76.62 -50.11
CA GLN A 5 38.06 75.52 -49.94
C GLN A 5 37.96 74.91 -48.54
N THR A 6 37.82 75.75 -47.51
CA THR A 6 37.57 75.28 -46.14
C THR A 6 36.29 74.45 -46.03
N ALA A 7 35.18 74.91 -46.64
CA ALA A 7 33.93 74.16 -46.64
C ALA A 7 34.05 72.81 -47.36
N ASN A 8 34.70 72.77 -48.53
CA ASN A 8 34.93 71.53 -49.28
C ASN A 8 35.77 70.52 -48.48
N ASN A 9 36.83 70.98 -47.79
CA ASN A 9 37.64 70.11 -46.93
C ASN A 9 36.84 69.56 -45.75
N MET A 10 35.96 70.37 -45.14
CA MET A 10 35.08 69.93 -44.06
C MET A 10 34.02 68.92 -44.54
N VAL A 11 33.53 69.04 -45.77
CA VAL A 11 32.64 68.03 -46.37
C VAL A 11 33.40 66.72 -46.57
N GLN A 12 34.60 66.76 -47.15
CA GLN A 12 35.41 65.55 -47.36
C GLN A 12 35.74 64.85 -46.05
N GLU A 13 36.19 65.61 -45.04
CA GLU A 13 36.44 65.06 -43.70
C GLU A 13 35.16 64.52 -43.06
N GLY A 14 34.03 65.21 -43.22
CA GLY A 14 32.73 64.73 -42.76
C GLY A 14 32.31 63.41 -43.41
N LEU A 15 32.53 63.25 -44.72
CA LEU A 15 32.27 61.99 -45.42
C LEU A 15 33.22 60.87 -44.99
N ASN A 16 34.50 61.19 -44.74
CA ASN A 16 35.45 60.23 -44.16
C ASN A 16 34.97 59.73 -42.79
N GLN A 17 34.44 60.62 -41.94
CA GLN A 17 33.87 60.23 -40.65
C GLN A 17 32.62 59.33 -40.80
N ILE A 18 31.81 59.48 -41.85
CA ILE A 18 30.73 58.52 -42.14
C ILE A 18 31.32 57.14 -42.45
N THR A 19 32.33 57.06 -43.32
CA THR A 19 32.99 55.78 -43.65
C THR A 19 33.75 55.16 -42.48
N ALA A 20 34.22 55.98 -41.54
CA ALA A 20 34.86 55.55 -40.31
C ALA A 20 33.86 55.17 -39.19
N ASN A 21 32.55 55.13 -39.50
CA ASN A 21 31.47 54.82 -38.55
C ASN A 21 31.34 55.82 -37.37
N ASN A 22 31.69 57.08 -37.62
CA ASN A 22 31.58 58.19 -36.66
C ASN A 22 30.54 59.23 -37.14
N PRO A 23 29.25 58.85 -37.28
CA PRO A 23 28.22 59.71 -37.88
C PRO A 23 27.96 61.00 -37.08
N ALA A 24 28.18 61.01 -35.76
CA ALA A 24 28.04 62.21 -34.93
C ALA A 24 29.12 63.27 -35.23
N GLU A 25 30.36 62.81 -35.44
CA GLU A 25 31.49 63.66 -35.84
C GLU A 25 31.31 64.14 -37.29
N ALA A 26 30.82 63.26 -38.17
CA ALA A 26 30.42 63.62 -39.53
C ALA A 26 29.37 64.73 -39.56
N ILE A 27 28.27 64.61 -38.79
CA ILE A 27 27.23 65.64 -38.68
C ILE A 27 27.82 66.96 -38.21
N THR A 28 28.73 66.93 -37.24
CA THR A 28 29.38 68.13 -36.71
C THR A 28 30.20 68.85 -37.78
N LEU A 29 30.99 68.12 -38.56
CA LEU A 29 31.81 68.66 -39.65
C LEU A 29 30.95 69.16 -40.82
N LEU A 30 29.95 68.38 -41.22
CA LEU A 30 29.01 68.74 -42.27
C LEU A 30 28.17 69.97 -41.88
N THR A 31 27.76 70.10 -40.61
CA THR A 31 27.03 71.29 -40.14
C THR A 31 27.90 72.55 -40.20
N LYS A 32 29.19 72.44 -39.86
CA LYS A 32 30.15 73.54 -40.04
C LYS A 32 30.30 73.91 -41.52
N ALA A 33 30.45 72.93 -42.42
CA ALA A 33 30.53 73.16 -43.85
C ALA A 33 29.25 73.83 -44.41
N LYS A 34 28.07 73.36 -43.99
CA LYS A 34 26.77 73.93 -44.35
C LYS A 34 26.68 75.42 -44.02
N ASN A 35 27.06 75.81 -42.80
CA ASN A 35 27.00 77.20 -42.36
C ASN A 35 27.91 78.11 -43.21
N ILE A 36 29.07 77.59 -43.64
CA ILE A 36 29.97 78.32 -44.54
C ILE A 36 29.35 78.47 -45.94
N TYR A 37 28.80 77.40 -46.54
CA TYR A 37 28.12 77.51 -47.84
C TYR A 37 26.91 78.45 -47.81
N GLN A 38 26.16 78.45 -46.70
CA GLN A 38 25.04 79.37 -46.51
C GLN A 38 25.49 80.83 -46.44
N GLY A 39 26.61 81.12 -45.76
CA GLY A 39 27.22 82.46 -45.76
C GLY A 39 27.76 82.90 -47.12
N LEU A 40 28.05 81.96 -48.01
CA LEU A 40 28.51 82.21 -49.38
C LEU A 40 27.35 82.30 -50.41
N GLY A 41 26.10 82.04 -50.00
CA GLY A 41 24.95 82.00 -50.90
C GLY A 41 24.89 80.76 -51.80
N ASP A 42 25.68 79.72 -51.52
CA ASP A 42 25.77 78.49 -52.32
C ASP A 42 24.68 77.49 -51.92
N SER A 43 23.46 77.74 -52.41
CA SER A 43 22.28 76.92 -52.11
C SER A 43 22.40 75.46 -52.57
N ASN A 44 23.15 75.21 -53.65
CA ASN A 44 23.37 73.86 -54.17
C ASN A 44 24.18 73.01 -53.18
N ASN A 45 25.30 73.55 -52.67
CA ASN A 45 26.11 72.84 -51.70
C ASN A 45 25.45 72.77 -50.31
N VAL A 46 24.67 73.77 -49.90
CA VAL A 46 23.82 73.67 -48.70
C VAL A 46 22.85 72.48 -48.82
N ASN A 47 22.19 72.30 -49.97
CA ASN A 47 21.26 71.19 -50.19
C ASN A 47 21.96 69.82 -50.21
N ASN A 48 23.15 69.73 -50.81
CA ASN A 48 23.94 68.50 -50.82
C ASN A 48 24.41 68.11 -49.42
N VAL A 49 24.95 69.07 -48.65
CA VAL A 49 25.37 68.83 -47.27
C VAL A 49 24.20 68.47 -46.37
N ASN A 50 23.02 69.07 -46.57
CA ASN A 50 21.81 68.67 -45.86
C ASN A 50 21.45 67.20 -46.09
N LYS A 51 21.56 66.69 -47.34
CA LYS A 51 21.31 65.27 -47.62
C LYS A 51 22.26 64.35 -46.84
N PHE A 52 23.55 64.69 -46.80
CA PHE A 52 24.54 63.90 -46.04
C PHE A 52 24.28 63.94 -44.53
N ILE A 53 23.90 65.10 -43.98
CA ILE A 53 23.50 65.23 -42.57
C ILE A 53 22.27 64.36 -42.28
N SER A 54 21.25 64.40 -43.14
CA SER A 54 20.04 63.57 -42.98
C SER A 54 20.34 62.08 -43.01
N GLN A 55 21.17 61.62 -43.94
CA GLN A 55 21.59 60.21 -44.02
C GLN A 55 22.36 59.76 -42.76
N ALA A 56 23.29 60.59 -42.26
CA ALA A 56 24.02 60.29 -41.03
C ALA A 56 23.09 60.25 -39.80
N GLN A 57 22.08 61.14 -39.74
CA GLN A 57 21.07 61.13 -38.67
C GLN A 57 20.16 59.89 -38.73
N GLU A 58 19.77 59.47 -39.93
CA GLU A 58 19.00 58.23 -40.14
C GLU A 58 19.80 57.00 -39.73
N PHE A 59 21.09 56.96 -40.06
CA PHE A 59 21.99 55.88 -39.67
C PHE A 59 22.13 55.77 -38.14
N ILE A 60 22.34 56.88 -37.44
CA ILE A 60 22.37 56.90 -35.96
C ILE A 60 21.07 56.36 -35.38
N LYS A 61 19.91 56.78 -35.92
CA LYS A 61 18.60 56.30 -35.47
C LYS A 61 18.43 54.80 -35.72
N PHE A 62 18.91 54.30 -36.86
CA PHE A 62 18.83 52.89 -37.22
C PHE A 62 19.68 52.03 -36.27
N GLU A 63 20.95 52.36 -36.06
CA GLU A 63 21.84 51.63 -35.14
C GLU A 63 21.30 51.68 -33.71
N SER A 64 20.82 52.84 -33.24
CA SER A 64 20.21 52.96 -31.91
C SER A 64 18.99 52.06 -31.72
N LYS A 65 18.14 51.93 -32.75
CA LYS A 65 16.98 51.01 -32.72
C LYS A 65 17.42 49.56 -32.70
N LYS A 66 18.38 49.19 -33.54
CA LYS A 66 18.92 47.84 -33.61
C LYS A 66 19.58 47.42 -32.29
N ASP A 67 20.34 48.31 -31.65
CA ASP A 67 20.92 48.07 -30.33
C ASP A 67 19.85 47.88 -29.25
N ALA A 68 18.76 48.66 -29.30
CA ALA A 68 17.65 48.49 -28.39
C ALA A 68 16.93 47.14 -28.60
N GLU A 69 16.68 46.76 -29.85
CA GLU A 69 16.08 45.45 -30.19
C GLU A 69 16.97 44.28 -29.78
N LEU A 70 18.30 44.40 -29.95
CA LEU A 70 19.24 43.37 -29.53
C LEU A 70 19.21 43.19 -28.02
N LYS A 71 19.29 44.29 -27.25
CA LYS A 71 19.19 44.26 -25.78
C LYS A 71 17.87 43.65 -25.32
N GLN A 72 16.76 43.99 -25.97
CA GLN A 72 15.46 43.40 -25.65
C GLN A 72 15.44 41.89 -25.90
N LYS A 73 15.93 41.43 -27.05
CA LYS A 73 16.02 39.98 -27.36
C LYS A 73 16.91 39.23 -26.39
N GLU A 74 18.04 39.81 -25.98
CA GLU A 74 18.92 39.21 -24.96
C GLU A 74 18.21 39.09 -23.61
N THR A 75 17.44 40.11 -23.20
CA THR A 75 16.65 40.04 -21.96
C THR A 75 15.54 38.99 -22.04
N GLU A 76 14.80 38.91 -23.15
CA GLU A 76 13.74 37.93 -23.36
C GLU A 76 14.29 36.49 -23.38
N MET A 77 15.41 36.27 -24.06
CA MET A 77 16.12 34.98 -24.07
C MET A 77 16.53 34.57 -22.65
N ARG A 78 17.13 35.48 -21.89
CA ARG A 78 17.57 35.19 -20.52
C ARG A 78 16.40 34.89 -19.59
N GLU A 79 15.29 35.60 -19.73
CA GLU A 79 14.06 35.31 -18.98
C GLU A 79 13.48 33.95 -19.36
N LEU A 80 13.46 33.61 -20.65
CA LEU A 80 12.95 32.33 -21.14
C LEU A 80 13.81 31.17 -20.62
N GLU A 81 15.14 31.30 -20.67
CA GLU A 81 16.07 30.31 -20.11
C GLU A 81 15.84 30.12 -18.61
N ALA A 82 15.66 31.21 -17.86
CA ALA A 82 15.37 31.15 -16.43
C ALA A 82 14.03 30.45 -16.13
N ARG A 83 12.97 30.75 -16.88
CA ARG A 83 11.66 30.11 -16.74
C ARG A 83 11.74 28.61 -17.05
N ASN A 84 12.36 28.24 -18.16
CA ASN A 84 12.53 26.84 -18.55
C ASN A 84 13.34 26.04 -17.51
N ALA A 85 14.39 26.64 -16.95
CA ALA A 85 15.20 26.01 -15.91
C ALA A 85 14.39 25.77 -14.61
N GLU A 86 13.57 26.75 -14.20
CA GLU A 86 12.71 26.61 -13.03
C GLU A 86 11.59 25.60 -13.27
N GLU A 87 10.94 25.60 -14.43
CA GLU A 87 9.92 24.60 -14.79
C GLU A 87 10.49 23.18 -14.78
N LEU A 88 11.68 22.98 -15.34
CA LEU A 88 12.35 21.69 -15.32
C LEU A 88 12.68 21.24 -13.88
N LYS A 89 13.12 22.18 -13.03
CA LYS A 89 13.38 21.90 -11.62
C LYS A 89 12.11 21.50 -10.88
N GLN A 90 11.01 22.22 -11.10
CA GLN A 90 9.71 21.90 -10.51
C GLN A 90 9.18 20.55 -10.99
N GLN A 91 9.35 20.24 -12.27
CA GLN A 91 8.97 18.93 -12.82
C GLN A 91 9.76 17.80 -12.16
N LYS A 92 11.09 17.93 -12.04
CA LYS A 92 11.94 16.94 -11.36
C LYS A 92 11.52 16.72 -9.89
N ILE A 93 11.19 17.79 -9.17
CA ILE A 93 10.71 17.70 -7.78
C ILE A 93 9.40 16.92 -7.72
N LYS A 94 8.42 17.25 -8.59
CA LYS A 94 7.14 16.56 -8.66
C LYS A 94 7.31 15.07 -9.00
N GLU A 95 8.18 14.75 -9.96
CA GLU A 95 8.49 13.37 -10.34
C GLU A 95 9.14 12.60 -9.19
N GLN A 96 10.12 13.20 -8.49
CA GLN A 96 10.73 12.58 -7.30
C GLN A 96 9.72 12.34 -6.17
N GLN A 97 8.83 13.31 -5.92
CA GLN A 97 7.76 13.14 -4.93
C GLN A 97 6.79 12.03 -5.32
N ALA A 98 6.42 11.93 -6.60
CA ALA A 98 5.56 10.87 -7.10
C ALA A 98 6.23 9.48 -6.99
N ILE A 99 7.54 9.38 -7.25
CA ILE A 99 8.30 8.15 -7.05
C ILE A 99 8.34 7.77 -5.58
N ALA A 100 8.70 8.71 -4.69
CA ALA A 100 8.75 8.47 -3.25
C ALA A 100 7.38 8.02 -2.68
N ALA A 101 6.29 8.61 -3.17
CA ALA A 101 4.94 8.21 -2.79
C ALA A 101 4.62 6.76 -3.23
N LYS A 102 4.96 6.40 -4.48
CA LYS A 102 4.79 5.03 -4.98
C LYS A 102 5.66 4.02 -4.23
N GLU A 103 6.90 4.36 -3.92
CA GLU A 103 7.79 3.51 -3.12
C GLU A 103 7.24 3.28 -1.70
N ALA A 104 6.69 4.33 -1.08
CA ALA A 104 6.03 4.20 0.22
C ALA A 104 4.79 3.30 0.17
N GLU A 105 3.98 3.41 -0.88
CA GLU A 105 2.81 2.54 -1.11
C GLU A 105 3.24 1.08 -1.32
N ILE A 106 4.27 0.83 -2.14
CA ILE A 106 4.83 -0.52 -2.36
C ILE A 106 5.35 -1.09 -1.04
N ALA A 107 6.07 -0.29 -0.24
CA ALA A 107 6.59 -0.71 1.05
C ALA A 107 5.46 -1.03 2.04
N ALA A 108 4.38 -0.24 2.07
CA ALA A 108 3.20 -0.50 2.89
C ALA A 108 2.53 -1.82 2.47
N ARG A 109 2.29 -2.00 1.18
CA ARG A 109 1.70 -3.23 0.62
C ARG A 109 2.55 -4.46 0.91
N GLN A 110 3.87 -4.34 0.84
CA GLN A 110 4.79 -5.44 1.17
C GLN A 110 4.71 -5.83 2.65
N ARG A 111 4.54 -4.85 3.56
CA ARG A 111 4.32 -5.11 4.99
C ARG A 111 3.00 -5.81 5.24
N GLU A 112 1.92 -5.41 4.57
CA GLU A 112 0.61 -6.07 4.66
C GLU A 112 0.69 -7.53 4.19
N ILE A 113 1.35 -7.78 3.05
CA ILE A 113 1.56 -9.14 2.53
C ILE A 113 2.35 -10.00 3.53
N GLU A 114 3.41 -9.47 4.13
CA GLU A 114 4.20 -10.23 5.10
C GLU A 114 3.40 -10.49 6.40
N GLN A 115 2.62 -9.52 6.87
CA GLN A 115 1.72 -9.72 8.01
C GLN A 115 0.69 -10.82 7.75
N GLU A 116 0.06 -10.80 6.57
CA GLU A 116 -0.90 -11.83 6.16
C GLU A 116 -0.23 -13.21 6.02
N LYS A 117 1.00 -13.25 5.49
CA LYS A 117 1.79 -14.49 5.44
C LYS A 117 2.08 -15.06 6.82
N GLN A 118 2.45 -14.21 7.79
CA GLN A 118 2.65 -14.64 9.17
C GLN A 118 1.34 -15.11 9.81
N ARG A 119 0.21 -14.43 9.54
CA ARG A 119 -1.13 -14.86 10.00
C ARG A 119 -1.47 -16.25 9.45
N ARG A 120 -1.33 -16.47 8.14
CA ARG A 120 -1.58 -17.77 7.50
C ARG A 120 -0.69 -18.88 8.05
N LYS A 121 0.59 -18.57 8.32
CA LYS A 121 1.51 -19.54 8.93
C LYS A 121 1.06 -19.95 10.33
N LYS A 122 0.59 -19.01 11.15
CA LYS A 122 0.03 -19.32 12.48
C LYS A 122 -1.23 -20.17 12.38
N ILE A 123 -2.14 -19.86 11.46
CA ILE A 123 -3.34 -20.67 11.22
C ILE A 123 -2.97 -22.10 10.84
N ALA A 124 -2.04 -22.28 9.90
CA ALA A 124 -1.57 -23.61 9.50
C ALA A 124 -0.98 -24.40 10.69
N GLN A 125 -0.16 -23.75 11.51
CA GLN A 125 0.42 -24.37 12.71
C GLN A 125 -0.65 -24.76 13.73
N SER A 126 -1.68 -23.94 13.94
CA SER A 126 -2.82 -24.26 14.81
C SER A 126 -3.60 -25.47 14.30
N ILE A 127 -3.86 -25.54 12.99
CA ILE A 127 -4.55 -26.69 12.37
C ILE A 127 -3.73 -27.97 12.51
N GLU A 128 -2.42 -27.90 12.27
CA GLU A 128 -1.51 -29.04 12.45
C GLU A 128 -1.53 -29.53 13.91
N ASN A 129 -1.45 -28.60 14.87
CA ASN A 129 -1.50 -28.95 16.29
C ASN A 129 -2.85 -29.58 16.69
N ALA A 130 -3.98 -29.02 16.23
CA ALA A 130 -5.30 -29.57 16.48
C ALA A 130 -5.47 -30.98 15.90
N THR A 131 -4.91 -31.23 14.71
CA THR A 131 -4.92 -32.54 14.05
C THR A 131 -4.08 -33.56 14.83
N ASN A 132 -2.91 -33.15 15.31
CA ASN A 132 -2.06 -34.00 16.16
C ASN A 132 -2.74 -34.35 17.50
N LEU A 133 -3.45 -33.39 18.10
CA LEU A 133 -4.23 -33.63 19.32
C LEU A 133 -5.37 -34.63 19.09
N GLU A 134 -6.08 -34.51 17.97
CA GLU A 134 -7.11 -35.48 17.59
C GLU A 134 -6.54 -36.89 17.40
N MET A 135 -5.40 -37.03 16.71
CA MET A 135 -4.75 -38.33 16.53
C MET A 135 -4.32 -38.94 17.87
N GLN A 136 -3.79 -38.14 18.80
CA GLN A 136 -3.50 -38.61 20.16
C GLN A 136 -4.78 -39.03 20.89
N ALA A 137 -5.87 -38.29 20.73
CA ALA A 137 -7.16 -38.65 21.32
C ALA A 137 -7.70 -39.98 20.78
N ASP A 138 -7.58 -40.23 19.47
CA ASP A 138 -7.96 -41.49 18.82
C ASP A 138 -7.10 -42.67 19.36
N GLN A 139 -5.79 -42.44 19.58
CA GLN A 139 -4.90 -43.43 20.20
C GLN A 139 -5.31 -43.73 21.64
N MET A 140 -5.55 -42.71 22.46
CA MET A 140 -5.99 -42.87 23.85
C MET A 140 -7.35 -43.58 23.93
N PHE A 141 -8.26 -43.28 23.02
CA PHE A 141 -9.55 -43.96 22.91
C PHE A 141 -9.36 -45.46 22.66
N THR A 142 -8.49 -45.83 21.72
CA THR A 142 -8.17 -47.23 21.40
C THR A 142 -7.57 -47.96 22.59
N LEU A 143 -6.77 -47.27 23.40
CA LEU A 143 -6.20 -47.77 24.66
C LEU A 143 -7.19 -47.77 25.83
N LYS A 144 -8.47 -47.42 25.61
CA LYS A 144 -9.52 -47.26 26.63
C LYS A 144 -9.21 -46.21 27.70
N ARG A 145 -8.27 -45.30 27.43
CA ARG A 145 -7.95 -44.16 28.30
C ARG A 145 -8.94 -43.02 28.01
N TYR A 146 -10.24 -43.27 28.24
CA TYR A 146 -11.31 -42.40 27.77
C TYR A 146 -11.24 -40.99 28.35
N THR A 147 -10.90 -40.82 29.62
CA THR A 147 -10.72 -39.50 30.24
C THR A 147 -9.66 -38.67 29.51
N GLU A 148 -8.54 -39.30 29.13
CA GLU A 148 -7.45 -38.61 28.42
C GLU A 148 -7.81 -38.34 26.96
N SER A 149 -8.51 -39.27 26.32
CA SER A 149 -9.06 -39.09 24.98
C SER A 149 -10.02 -37.90 24.92
N ILE A 150 -10.95 -37.79 25.87
CA ILE A 150 -11.90 -36.67 25.97
C ILE A 150 -11.16 -35.34 26.15
N ALA A 151 -10.16 -35.29 27.04
CA ALA A 151 -9.36 -34.09 27.23
C ALA A 151 -8.68 -33.65 25.93
N LYS A 152 -8.08 -34.58 25.19
CA LYS A 152 -7.40 -34.30 23.92
C LYS A 152 -8.34 -33.88 22.79
N TYR A 153 -9.52 -34.50 22.66
CA TYR A 153 -10.53 -34.01 21.71
C TYR A 153 -11.00 -32.60 22.05
N ASN A 154 -11.21 -32.29 23.33
CA ASN A 154 -11.61 -30.95 23.75
C ASN A 154 -10.51 -29.91 23.49
N GLU A 155 -9.24 -30.24 23.71
CA GLU A 155 -8.09 -29.39 23.33
C GLU A 155 -8.07 -29.12 21.82
N SER A 156 -8.28 -30.15 20.99
CA SER A 156 -8.37 -30.01 19.53
C SER A 156 -9.57 -29.14 19.11
N LYS A 157 -10.75 -29.41 19.70
CA LYS A 157 -11.99 -28.68 19.41
C LYS A 157 -11.87 -27.20 19.74
N LYS A 158 -11.26 -26.86 20.87
CA LYS A 158 -11.03 -25.48 21.29
C LYS A 158 -10.22 -24.68 20.27
N ILE A 159 -9.19 -25.28 19.66
CA ILE A 159 -8.40 -24.62 18.61
C ILE A 159 -9.28 -24.26 17.40
N PHE A 160 -10.16 -25.16 16.97
CA PHE A 160 -11.08 -24.87 15.86
C PHE A 160 -12.14 -23.83 16.21
N GLU A 161 -12.63 -23.79 17.46
CA GLU A 161 -13.53 -22.75 17.95
C GLU A 161 -12.86 -21.36 17.97
N GLU A 162 -11.59 -21.29 18.35
CA GLU A 162 -10.77 -20.06 18.31
C GLU A 162 -10.56 -19.59 16.86
N LEU A 163 -10.20 -20.49 15.95
CA LEU A 163 -10.06 -20.19 14.51
C LEU A 163 -11.37 -19.69 13.88
N LYS A 164 -12.51 -20.31 14.25
CA LYS A 164 -13.84 -19.87 13.81
C LYS A 164 -14.19 -18.49 14.34
N SER A 165 -13.95 -18.23 15.62
CA SER A 165 -14.29 -16.95 16.26
C SER A 165 -13.51 -15.78 15.68
N ALA A 166 -12.27 -16.03 15.24
CA ALA A 166 -11.45 -15.04 14.58
C ALA A 166 -11.89 -14.73 13.14
N SER A 167 -12.84 -15.49 12.56
CA SER A 167 -13.16 -15.49 11.12
C SER A 167 -11.91 -15.68 10.24
N ASP A 168 -10.92 -16.39 10.78
CA ASP A 168 -9.58 -16.56 10.21
C ASP A 168 -9.51 -17.71 9.20
N PHE A 169 -10.49 -18.61 9.23
CA PHE A 169 -10.50 -19.83 8.45
C PHE A 169 -11.94 -20.22 8.11
N ASP A 170 -12.12 -20.89 6.96
CA ASP A 170 -13.42 -21.40 6.48
C ASP A 170 -14.25 -21.99 7.62
N ASP A 171 -15.57 -21.88 7.53
CA ASP A 171 -16.46 -22.30 8.61
C ASP A 171 -16.15 -23.74 9.11
N GLN A 172 -15.50 -23.82 10.29
CA GLN A 172 -15.08 -25.07 10.91
C GLN A 172 -16.20 -25.76 11.69
N THR A 173 -17.45 -25.32 11.54
CA THR A 173 -18.61 -25.88 12.25
C THR A 173 -18.67 -27.39 12.16
N ASN A 174 -18.48 -27.97 10.96
CA ASN A 174 -18.50 -29.41 10.76
C ASN A 174 -17.39 -30.13 11.56
N LYS A 175 -16.19 -29.55 11.64
CA LYS A 175 -15.07 -30.14 12.37
C LYS A 175 -15.29 -30.07 13.88
N ILE A 176 -15.82 -28.94 14.37
CA ILE A 176 -16.17 -28.73 15.78
C ILE A 176 -17.27 -29.70 16.21
N GLU A 177 -18.29 -29.89 15.37
CA GLU A 177 -19.37 -30.84 15.62
C GLU A 177 -18.85 -32.28 15.63
N TYR A 178 -18.02 -32.65 14.65
CA TYR A 178 -17.41 -33.97 14.58
C TYR A 178 -16.57 -34.31 15.81
N LEU A 179 -15.74 -33.38 16.27
CA LEU A 179 -14.97 -33.55 17.51
C LEU A 179 -15.90 -33.64 18.73
N GLY A 180 -17.00 -32.89 18.75
CA GLY A 180 -18.04 -33.01 19.76
C GLY A 180 -18.66 -34.40 19.81
N GLN A 181 -18.98 -34.99 18.65
CA GLN A 181 -19.48 -36.37 18.56
C GLN A 181 -18.45 -37.37 19.08
N LYS A 182 -17.15 -37.20 18.77
CA LYS A 182 -16.08 -38.04 19.32
C LYS A 182 -15.97 -37.94 20.84
N VAL A 183 -16.13 -36.75 21.41
CA VAL A 183 -16.18 -36.55 22.88
C VAL A 183 -17.35 -37.31 23.49
N THR A 184 -18.56 -37.11 22.98
CA THR A 184 -19.76 -37.79 23.50
C THR A 184 -19.64 -39.31 23.39
N ARG A 185 -19.04 -39.79 22.30
CA ARG A 185 -18.77 -41.22 22.11
C ARG A 185 -17.86 -41.75 23.22
N ALA A 186 -16.73 -41.08 23.47
CA ALA A 186 -15.78 -41.45 24.52
C ALA A 186 -16.39 -41.37 25.93
N GLU A 187 -17.24 -40.37 26.20
CA GLU A 187 -18.00 -40.28 27.45
C GLU A 187 -18.94 -41.48 27.64
N GLY A 188 -19.58 -41.95 26.56
CA GLY A 188 -20.43 -43.14 26.60
C GLY A 188 -19.69 -44.39 27.10
N TYR A 189 -18.48 -44.63 26.59
CA TYR A 189 -17.65 -45.75 27.07
C TYR A 189 -17.11 -45.52 28.48
N LEU A 190 -16.72 -44.29 28.83
CA LEU A 190 -16.27 -43.95 30.18
C LEU A 190 -17.38 -44.20 31.22
N TYR A 191 -18.62 -43.82 30.92
CA TYR A 191 -19.75 -44.09 31.79
C TYR A 191 -20.07 -45.59 31.89
N GLU A 192 -19.85 -46.37 30.83
CA GLU A 192 -19.97 -47.82 30.92
C GLU A 192 -18.94 -48.41 31.91
N GLU A 193 -17.67 -47.99 31.85
CA GLU A 193 -16.62 -48.44 32.78
C GLU A 193 -16.90 -48.01 34.22
N GLN A 194 -17.30 -46.75 34.43
CA GLN A 194 -17.72 -46.26 35.75
C GLN A 194 -18.92 -47.05 36.27
N GLY A 195 -19.89 -47.36 35.39
CA GLY A 195 -21.04 -48.18 35.73
C GLY A 195 -20.66 -49.60 36.15
N ASP A 196 -19.69 -50.21 35.46
CA ASP A 196 -19.14 -51.53 35.79
C ASP A 196 -18.47 -51.51 37.17
N ASP A 197 -17.70 -50.47 37.50
CA ASP A 197 -17.02 -50.34 38.79
C ASP A 197 -17.99 -50.09 39.94
N GLU A 198 -18.98 -49.20 39.77
CA GLU A 198 -20.03 -49.00 40.76
C GLU A 198 -20.89 -50.26 40.96
N TYR A 199 -21.10 -51.05 39.89
CA TYR A 199 -21.77 -52.34 39.98
C TYR A 199 -20.98 -53.32 40.86
N LYS A 200 -19.66 -53.42 40.68
CA LYS A 200 -18.79 -54.28 41.51
C LYS A 200 -18.83 -53.88 42.98
N LYS A 201 -18.88 -52.56 43.26
CA LYS A 201 -19.02 -51.99 44.60
C LYS A 201 -20.41 -52.18 45.21
N LYS A 202 -21.37 -52.75 44.46
CA LYS A 202 -22.78 -52.91 44.85
C LYS A 202 -23.53 -51.58 45.00
N ASN A 203 -23.02 -50.49 44.42
CA ASN A 203 -23.69 -49.20 44.36
C ASN A 203 -24.70 -49.19 43.20
N TRP A 204 -25.75 -49.99 43.33
CA TRP A 204 -26.68 -50.32 42.23
C TRP A 204 -27.36 -49.09 41.61
N GLN A 205 -27.72 -48.11 42.43
CA GLN A 205 -28.35 -46.87 41.96
C GLN A 205 -27.39 -46.04 41.10
N GLU A 206 -26.13 -45.91 41.52
CA GLU A 206 -25.15 -45.14 40.76
C GLU A 206 -24.74 -45.88 39.48
N SER A 207 -24.53 -47.19 39.56
CA SER A 207 -24.31 -48.05 38.39
C SER A 207 -25.43 -47.92 37.36
N GLN A 208 -26.70 -47.93 37.80
CA GLN A 208 -27.85 -47.71 36.91
C GLN A 208 -27.78 -46.36 36.20
N LYS A 209 -27.51 -45.27 36.92
CA LYS A 209 -27.39 -43.93 36.32
C LYS A 209 -26.27 -43.88 35.28
N LYS A 210 -25.10 -44.46 35.59
CA LYS A 210 -23.95 -44.49 34.69
C LYS A 210 -24.24 -45.28 33.42
N TYR A 211 -24.88 -46.46 33.51
CA TYR A 211 -25.30 -47.20 32.31
C TYR A 211 -26.37 -46.48 31.49
N GLN A 212 -27.26 -45.72 32.13
CA GLN A 212 -28.24 -44.91 31.41
C GLN A 212 -27.54 -43.81 30.59
N LEU A 213 -26.64 -43.05 31.22
CA LEU A 213 -25.83 -42.04 30.54
C LEU A 213 -25.00 -42.65 29.39
N ALA A 214 -24.39 -43.81 29.61
CA ALA A 214 -23.66 -44.54 28.59
C ALA A 214 -24.54 -44.88 27.38
N LEU A 215 -25.73 -45.44 27.63
CA LEU A 215 -26.67 -45.85 26.58
C LEU A 215 -27.19 -44.65 25.78
N ASP A 216 -27.50 -43.53 26.45
CA ASP A 216 -27.98 -42.32 25.79
C ASP A 216 -26.90 -41.73 24.87
N ASN A 217 -25.64 -41.66 25.33
CA ASN A 217 -24.51 -41.22 24.51
C ASN A 217 -24.25 -42.15 23.32
N MET A 218 -24.32 -43.47 23.50
CA MET A 218 -24.15 -44.45 22.42
C MET A 218 -25.23 -44.33 21.34
N LYS A 219 -26.47 -44.03 21.73
CA LYS A 219 -27.55 -43.75 20.77
C LYS A 219 -27.33 -42.44 20.04
N LEU A 220 -26.94 -41.38 20.77
CA LEU A 220 -26.72 -40.07 20.17
C LEU A 220 -25.61 -40.10 19.12
N THR A 221 -24.58 -40.91 19.34
CA THR A 221 -23.42 -41.06 18.45
C THR A 221 -23.58 -42.18 17.43
N ASN A 222 -24.77 -42.80 17.34
CA ASN A 222 -25.07 -43.91 16.44
C ASN A 222 -24.06 -45.08 16.54
N GLU A 223 -23.63 -45.41 17.76
CA GLU A 223 -22.75 -46.54 18.02
C GLU A 223 -23.41 -47.85 17.59
N SER A 224 -22.62 -48.88 17.28
CA SER A 224 -23.16 -50.15 16.80
C SER A 224 -24.26 -50.73 17.70
N ASN A 225 -25.30 -51.30 17.07
CA ASN A 225 -26.42 -51.93 17.77
C ASN A 225 -25.98 -53.02 18.76
N GLU A 226 -24.88 -53.71 18.49
CA GLU A 226 -24.31 -54.70 19.42
C GLU A 226 -23.86 -54.05 20.74
N ILE A 227 -23.15 -52.94 20.65
CA ILE A 227 -22.67 -52.18 21.80
C ILE A 227 -23.84 -51.58 22.58
N GLN A 228 -24.82 -50.99 21.88
CA GLN A 228 -26.04 -50.48 22.52
C GLN A 228 -26.78 -51.57 23.30
N LYS A 229 -27.00 -52.75 22.70
CA LYS A 229 -27.66 -53.90 23.35
C LYS A 229 -26.86 -54.43 24.55
N ARG A 230 -25.51 -54.40 24.47
CA ARG A 230 -24.64 -54.79 25.59
C ARG A 230 -24.90 -53.89 26.79
N VAL A 231 -24.88 -52.57 26.62
CA VAL A 231 -25.09 -51.61 27.70
C VAL A 231 -26.53 -51.67 28.21
N GLU A 232 -27.52 -51.83 27.32
CA GLU A 232 -28.91 -52.01 27.73
C GLU A 232 -29.11 -53.25 28.63
N LYS A 233 -28.41 -54.35 28.34
CA LYS A 233 -28.41 -55.56 29.19
C LYS A 233 -27.78 -55.28 30.56
N LYS A 234 -26.69 -54.51 30.62
CA LYS A 234 -26.06 -54.07 31.89
C LYS A 234 -27.01 -53.18 32.70
N LEU A 235 -27.63 -52.20 32.05
CA LEU A 235 -28.63 -51.31 32.63
C LEU A 235 -29.80 -52.09 33.25
N LYS A 236 -30.44 -53.01 32.50
CA LYS A 236 -31.55 -53.84 33.00
C LYS A 236 -31.17 -54.62 34.26
N LYS A 237 -29.95 -55.18 34.30
CA LYS A 237 -29.45 -55.89 35.48
C LYS A 237 -29.29 -54.94 36.68
N ALA A 238 -28.67 -53.77 36.49
CA ALA A 238 -28.50 -52.78 37.54
C ALA A 238 -29.84 -52.28 38.08
N THR A 239 -30.80 -51.95 37.20
CA THR A 239 -32.17 -51.56 37.59
C THR A 239 -32.85 -52.64 38.42
N SER A 240 -32.72 -53.92 38.03
CA SER A 240 -33.31 -55.04 38.80
C SER A 240 -32.73 -55.15 40.21
N LYS A 241 -31.45 -54.80 40.40
CA LYS A 241 -30.75 -54.86 41.69
C LYS A 241 -31.06 -53.63 42.54
N ALA A 242 -31.10 -52.45 41.94
CA ALA A 242 -31.46 -51.20 42.60
C ALA A 242 -32.90 -51.20 43.11
N GLY A 243 -33.83 -51.84 42.37
CA GLY A 243 -35.25 -51.93 42.73
C GLY A 243 -35.61 -53.00 43.77
N LYS A 244 -34.67 -53.89 44.15
CA LYS A 244 -34.94 -54.92 45.18
C LYS A 244 -35.00 -54.27 46.56
N LYS A 245 -36.22 -54.08 47.07
CA LYS A 245 -36.46 -53.74 48.48
C LYS A 245 -36.15 -54.97 49.34
N TRP A 246 -35.06 -54.93 50.12
CA TRP A 246 -34.60 -56.04 50.96
C TRP A 246 -35.70 -56.59 51.91
N TRP A 247 -36.63 -55.74 52.34
CA TRP A 247 -37.77 -56.08 53.19
C TRP A 247 -38.79 -57.04 52.56
N GLN A 248 -38.81 -57.22 51.23
CA GLN A 248 -39.74 -58.17 50.58
C GLN A 248 -39.28 -59.63 50.63
N PHE A 249 -38.05 -59.89 51.08
CA PHE A 249 -37.51 -61.26 51.23
C PHE A 249 -37.64 -61.82 52.66
N TRP A 250 -38.24 -61.07 53.59
CA TRP A 250 -38.48 -61.46 54.99
C TRP A 250 -39.97 -61.65 55.33
N LYS A 251 -40.82 -61.91 54.31
CA LYS A 251 -42.19 -62.39 54.49
C LYS A 251 -42.24 -63.88 54.21
#